data_AF-A0AAJ0SF31-F1
#
_entry.id   AF-A0AAJ0SF31-F1
#
_cell.length_a   1.000
_cell.length_b   1.000
_cell.length_c   1.000
_cell.angle_alpha   90.00
_cell.angle_beta   90.00
_cell.angle_gamma   90.00
#
_symmetry.space_group_name_H-M   'P 1'
#
loop_
_entity.id
_entity.type
_entity.pdbx_description
1 polymer ?
#
loop_
_entity_poly.entity_id
_entity_poly.type
_entity_poly.pdbx_seq_one_letter_code
_entity_poly.pdbx_strand_id
1 'polypeptide(L)' 'MKKRKGRVGKSWRMDETYIKVKGIWCYLYRAVDKSGNTVDFLLTIKRHRMSAQSFLIKN' A
#
# COMPACT_ATOMS: atom_id res chain seq x y z
N MET A 1 0.13 19.33 -2.31
CA MET A 1 1.17 19.13 -1.26
C MET A 1 1.28 17.66 -0.91
N LYS A 2 2.36 16.97 -1.31
CA LYS A 2 2.69 15.65 -0.73
C LYS A 2 3.21 15.90 0.69
N LYS A 3 2.41 15.57 1.71
CA LYS A 3 2.92 15.55 3.10
C LYS A 3 4.15 14.65 3.11
N ARG A 4 5.30 15.19 3.57
CA ARG A 4 6.49 14.38 3.78
C ARG A 4 6.12 13.29 4.78
N LYS A 5 6.26 12.04 4.35
CA LYS A 5 6.15 10.86 5.23
C LYS A 5 6.97 11.14 6.47
N GLY A 6 6.35 11.05 7.65
CA GLY A 6 7.10 11.00 8.91
C GLY A 6 8.13 9.88 8.84
N ARG A 7 9.13 9.91 9.73
CA ARG A 7 10.23 8.93 9.75
C ARG A 7 9.65 7.51 9.85
N VAL A 8 9.50 6.85 8.72
CA VAL A 8 8.94 5.50 8.64
C VAL A 8 9.97 4.56 9.26
N GLY A 9 9.51 3.59 10.05
CA GLY A 9 10.41 2.59 10.62
C GLY A 9 11.27 1.91 9.55
N LYS A 10 12.49 1.47 9.91
CA LYS A 10 13.44 0.76 9.02
C LYS A 10 12.88 -0.52 8.40
N SER A 11 11.77 -1.03 8.91
CA SER A 11 11.09 -2.21 8.40
C SER A 11 9.59 -1.97 8.36
N TRP A 12 8.97 -2.45 7.29
CA TRP A 12 7.55 -2.37 7.06
C TRP A 12 7.05 -3.71 6.52
N ARG A 13 5.75 -3.94 6.65
CA ARG A 13 5.05 -5.11 6.09
C ARG A 13 4.02 -4.62 5.08
N MET A 14 3.70 -5.48 4.12
CA MET A 14 2.71 -5.20 3.10
C MET A 14 1.56 -6.20 3.23
N ASP A 15 0.33 -5.70 3.18
CA ASP A 15 -0.89 -6.50 3.11
C ASP A 15 -1.64 -6.24 1.79
N GLU A 16 -2.26 -7.28 1.23
CA GLU A 16 -3.24 -7.20 0.12
C GLU A 16 -4.61 -7.49 0.71
N THR A 17 -5.58 -6.59 0.50
CA THR A 17 -6.97 -6.79 0.90
C THR A 17 -7.92 -6.33 -0.19
N TYR A 18 -9.18 -6.78 -0.11
CA TYR A 18 -10.23 -6.36 -1.05
C TYR A 18 -11.19 -5.42 -0.35
N ILE A 19 -11.45 -4.27 -0.98
CA ILE A 19 -12.40 -3.29 -0.48
C ILE A 19 -13.41 -2.90 -1.55
N LYS A 20 -14.60 -2.50 -1.13
CA LYS A 20 -15.63 -2.01 -2.04
C LYS A 20 -15.59 -0.49 -2.08
N VAL A 21 -15.29 0.09 -3.25
CA VAL A 21 -15.26 1.55 -3.46
C VAL A 21 -16.35 1.91 -4.46
N LYS A 22 -17.33 2.70 -4.02
CA LYS A 22 -18.49 3.11 -4.84
C LYS A 22 -19.19 1.92 -5.52
N GLY A 23 -19.32 0.80 -4.80
CA GLY A 23 -19.97 -0.42 -5.30
C GLY A 23 -19.06 -1.36 -6.12
N ILE A 24 -17.84 -0.94 -6.47
CA ILE A 24 -16.88 -1.74 -7.24
C ILE A 24 -15.88 -2.39 -6.28
N TRP A 25 -15.61 -3.68 -6.48
CA TRP A 25 -14.55 -4.39 -5.75
C TRP A 25 -13.19 -4.00 -6.30
N CYS A 26 -12.32 -3.55 -5.41
CA CYS A 26 -10.97 -3.12 -5.71
C CYS A 26 -9.98 -3.83 -4.79
N TYR A 27 -8.75 -3.99 -5.29
CA TYR A 27 -7.62 -4.50 -4.57
C TYR A 27 -6.88 -3.33 -3.92
N LEU A 28 -6.74 -3.39 -2.61
CA LEU A 28 -5.95 -2.46 -1.84
C LEU A 28 -4.65 -3.16 -1.41
N TYR A 29 -3.55 -2.56 -1.81
CA TYR A 29 -2.22 -2.88 -1.30
C TYR A 29 -1.83 -1.80 -0.30
N ARG A 30 -1.40 -2.18 0.90
CA ARG A 30 -0.97 -1.21 1.92
C ARG A 30 0.34 -1.65 2.56
N ALA A 31 1.29 -0.72 2.62
CA ALA A 31 2.51 -0.86 3.38
C ALA A 31 2.35 -0.15 4.74
N VAL A 32 2.62 -0.86 5.83
CA VAL A 32 2.55 -0.35 7.21
C VAL A 32 3.86 -0.62 7.94
N ASP A 33 4.33 0.33 8.73
CA ASP A 33 5.51 0.13 9.58
C ASP A 33 5.17 -0.69 10.83
N LYS A 34 6.20 -1.04 11.62
CA LYS A 34 6.02 -1.81 12.86
C LYS A 34 5.13 -1.13 13.90
N SER A 35 5.04 0.20 13.88
CA SER A 35 4.21 0.99 14.78
C SER A 35 2.77 1.15 14.27
N GLY A 36 2.45 0.55 13.11
CA GLY A 36 1.14 0.65 12.48
C GLY A 36 0.95 1.91 11.65
N ASN A 37 2.00 2.71 11.42
CA ASN A 37 1.89 3.88 10.56
C ASN A 37 1.81 3.45 9.10
N THR A 38 0.84 3.99 8.37
CA THR A 38 0.75 3.79 6.93
C THR A 38 1.95 4.42 6.25
N VAL A 39 2.75 3.58 5.63
CA VAL A 39 3.81 3.98 4.73
C VAL A 39 3.12 4.38 3.44
N ASP A 40 2.54 3.45 2.71
CA ASP A 40 2.05 3.73 1.36
C ASP A 40 0.85 2.84 1.03
N PHE A 41 0.11 3.21 0.00
CA PHE A 41 -1.03 2.43 -0.45
C PHE A 41 -1.25 2.56 -1.96
N LEU A 42 -1.78 1.50 -2.55
CA LEU A 42 -2.21 1.47 -3.94
C LEU A 42 -3.56 0.80 -4.02
N LEU A 43 -4.49 1.47 -4.68
CA LEU A 43 -5.80 0.94 -5.00
C LEU A 43 -5.87 0.65 -6.50
N THR A 44 -6.27 -0.56 -6.88
CA THR A 44 -6.45 -0.95 -8.27
C THR A 44 -7.73 -1.77 -8.43
N ILE A 45 -8.41 -1.61 -9.56
CA ILE A 45 -9.61 -2.38 -9.89
C ILE A 45 -9.23 -3.82 -10.29
N LYS A 46 -8.04 -4.03 -10.86
CA LYS A 46 -7.56 -5.35 -11.31
C LYS A 46 -6.39 -5.81 -10.45
N ARG A 47 -6.32 -7.13 -10.17
CA ARG A 47 -5.15 -7.73 -9.52
C ARG A 47 -3.94 -7.61 -10.44
N HIS A 48 -2.94 -6.83 -10.03
CA HIS A 48 -1.75 -6.62 -10.84
C HIS A 48 -0.53 -7.09 -10.06
N ARG A 49 0.01 -8.26 -10.45
CA ARG A 49 1.17 -8.87 -9.77
C ARG A 49 2.39 -7.95 -9.78
N MET A 50 2.58 -7.17 -10.85
CA MET A 50 3.68 -6.21 -10.93
C MET A 50 3.49 -5.05 -9.95
N SER A 51 2.25 -4.71 -9.57
CA SER A 51 2.01 -3.64 -8.60
C SER A 51 2.55 -4.00 -7.22
N ALA A 52 2.40 -5.26 -6.80
CA ALA A 52 3.04 -5.75 -5.59
C ALA A 52 4.58 -5.70 -5.69
N GLN A 53 5.15 -6.02 -6.86
CA GLN A 53 6.59 -5.92 -7.09
C GLN A 53 7.10 -4.47 -7.08
N SER A 54 6.34 -3.52 -7.65
CA SER A 54 6.71 -2.10 -7.63
C SER A 54 6.77 -1.51 -6.22
N PHE A 55 6.07 -2.08 -5.24
CA PHE A 55 6.24 -1.73 -3.83
C PHE A 55 7.56 -2.21 -3.25
N LEU A 56 8.06 -3.38 -3.67
CA LEU A 56 9.33 -3.95 -3.21
C LEU A 56 10.56 -3.26 -3.81
N ILE A 57 10.46 -2.76 -5.05
CA ILE A 57 11.61 -2.20 -5.78
C ILE A 57 11.86 -0.72 -5.42
N LYS A 58 10.92 -0.09 -4.71
CA LYS A 58 11.01 1.33 -4.34
C LYS A 58 11.76 1.49 -3.01
N ASN A 59 13.09 1.38 -3.06
CA ASN A 59 14.02 1.87 -2.03
C ASN A 59 14.58 3.23 -2.45
#